data_AF-A0A7C1UL58-F1
#
_entry.id   AF-A0A7C1UL58-F1
#
_cell.length_a   1.000
_cell.length_b   1.000
_cell.length_c   1.000
_cell.angle_alpha   90.00
_cell.angle_beta   90.00
_cell.angle_gamma   90.00
#
_symmetry.space_group_name_H-M   'P 1'
#
loop_
_entity.id
_entity.type
_entity.pdbx_description
1 polymer ?
#
loop_
_entity_poly.entity_id
_entity_poly.type
_entity_poly.pdbx_seq_one_letter_code
_entity_poly.pdbx_strand_id
1 'polypeptide(L)' 'ESLMIRKGYKKAIVALAHKMLRILYAMLSNKTHYQDSTIDYEALTVARNAPRWLKMLRKHGFITDAATG' A
#
# COMPACT_ATOMS: atom_id res chain seq x y z
N GLU A 1 -24.74 -8.01 -34.83
CA GLU A 1 -24.53 -7.96 -33.36
C GLU A 1 -23.35 -7.05 -32.96
N SER A 2 -23.48 -5.71 -33.00
CA SER A 2 -22.34 -4.81 -32.68
C SER A 2 -22.68 -3.57 -31.85
N LEU A 3 -23.95 -3.39 -31.43
CA LEU A 3 -24.41 -2.21 -30.69
C LEU A 3 -24.33 -2.36 -29.15
N MET A 4 -24.23 -3.59 -28.63
CA MET A 4 -24.27 -3.85 -27.18
C MET A 4 -22.99 -3.46 -26.44
N ILE A 5 -21.82 -3.53 -27.10
CA ILE A 5 -20.51 -3.22 -26.50
C ILE A 5 -20.41 -1.74 -26.08
N ARG A 6 -20.97 -0.83 -26.88
CA ARG A 6 -20.94 0.63 -26.59
C ARG A 6 -21.80 1.04 -25.40
N LYS A 7 -22.90 0.32 -25.12
CA LYS A 7 -23.80 0.64 -23.99
C LYS A 7 -23.23 0.16 -22.65
N GLY A 8 -22.50 -0.97 -22.66
CA GLY A 8 -21.81 -1.49 -21.48
C GLY A 8 -20.62 -0.63 -21.06
N TYR A 9 -19.84 -0.11 -22.02
CA TYR A 9 -18.65 0.69 -21.76
C TYR A 9 -18.90 1.94 -20.89
N LYS A 10 -19.90 2.75 -21.25
CA LYS A 10 -20.25 3.95 -20.46
C LYS A 10 -20.70 3.57 -19.04
N LYS A 11 -21.46 2.49 -18.90
CA LYS A 11 -21.89 1.97 -17.59
C LYS A 11 -20.70 1.45 -16.77
N ALA A 12 -19.72 0.81 -17.41
CA ALA A 12 -18.51 0.32 -16.76
C ALA A 12 -17.66 1.50 -16.22
N ILE A 13 -17.51 2.58 -16.98
CA ILE A 13 -16.83 3.80 -16.51
C ILE A 13 -17.54 4.38 -15.29
N VAL A 14 -18.87 4.53 -15.34
CA VAL A 14 -19.63 5.08 -14.22
C VAL A 14 -19.53 4.18 -12.98
N ALA A 15 -19.61 2.86 -13.17
CA ALA A 15 -19.45 1.89 -12.07
C ALA A 15 -18.05 1.97 -11.45
N LEU A 16 -17.01 2.10 -12.27
CA LEU A 16 -15.63 2.27 -11.82
C LEU A 16 -15.45 3.58 -11.04
N ALA A 17 -15.89 4.70 -11.62
CA ALA A 17 -15.83 6.00 -10.97
C ALA A 17 -16.58 6.01 -9.63
N HIS A 18 -17.78 5.45 -9.59
CA HIS A 18 -18.55 5.32 -8.35
C HIS A 18 -17.83 4.46 -7.30
N LYS A 19 -17.19 3.36 -7.71
CA LYS A 19 -16.38 2.53 -6.80
C LYS A 19 -15.17 3.31 -6.26
N MET A 20 -14.46 4.05 -7.11
CA MET A 20 -13.34 4.91 -6.71
C MET A 20 -13.79 5.99 -5.73
N LEU A 21 -14.90 6.67 -6.00
CA LEU A 21 -15.44 7.69 -5.10
C LEU A 21 -15.80 7.13 -3.73
N ARG A 22 -16.39 5.93 -3.65
CA ARG A 22 -16.69 5.28 -2.36
C ARG A 22 -15.42 5.00 -1.55
N ILE A 23 -14.37 4.52 -2.21
CA ILE A 23 -13.07 4.26 -1.55
C ILE A 23 -12.46 5.57 -1.05
N LEU A 24 -12.39 6.59 -1.91
CA LEU A 24 -11.83 7.90 -1.55
C LEU A 24 -12.61 8.58 -0.43
N TYR A 25 -13.95 8.54 -0.50
CA TYR A 25 -14.80 9.10 0.55
C TYR A 25 -14.54 8.41 1.89
N ALA A 26 -14.56 7.08 1.93
CA ALA A 26 -14.30 6.33 3.16
C ALA A 26 -12.90 6.64 3.73
N MET A 27 -11.88 6.71 2.88
CA MET A 27 -10.52 7.06 3.30
C MET A 27 -10.46 8.46 3.92
N LEU A 28 -11.04 9.46 3.27
CA LEU A 28 -11.03 10.84 3.75
C LEU A 28 -11.85 11.00 5.03
N SER A 29 -13.04 10.41 5.09
CA SER A 29 -13.91 10.44 6.28
C SER A 29 -13.26 9.80 7.50
N ASN A 30 -12.55 8.69 7.30
CA ASN A 30 -11.86 7.99 8.38
C ASN A 30 -10.45 8.54 8.65
N LYS A 31 -9.99 9.54 7.87
CA LYS A 31 -8.62 10.07 7.92
C LYS A 31 -7.54 8.98 7.78
N THR A 32 -7.85 7.94 7.01
CA THR A 32 -6.96 6.81 6.75
C THR A 32 -6.33 6.94 5.37
N HIS A 33 -5.08 6.53 5.27
CA HIS A 33 -4.36 6.47 4.00
C HIS A 33 -4.88 5.32 3.13
N TYR A 34 -4.58 5.36 1.83
CA TYR A 34 -4.88 4.25 0.92
C TYR A 34 -4.13 2.99 1.38
N GLN A 35 -4.83 1.87 1.41
CA GLN A 35 -4.29 0.56 1.76
C GLN A 35 -4.77 -0.43 0.69
N ASP A 36 -3.85 -0.87 -0.16
CA ASP A 36 -4.10 -1.96 -1.10
C ASP A 36 -4.00 -3.31 -0.38
N SER A 37 -5.05 -4.14 -0.46
CA SER A 37 -5.08 -5.45 0.18
C SER A 37 -4.07 -6.45 -0.40
N THR A 38 -3.54 -6.20 -1.59
CA THR A 38 -2.57 -7.08 -2.25
C THR A 38 -1.13 -6.73 -1.93
N ILE A 39 -0.90 -5.58 -1.29
CA ILE A 39 0.43 -5.06 -1.00
C ILE A 39 0.73 -5.20 0.49
N ASP A 40 1.81 -5.92 0.80
CA ASP A 40 2.37 -5.95 2.15
C ASP A 40 3.26 -4.71 2.37
N TYR A 41 2.62 -3.63 2.83
CA TYR A 41 3.30 -2.37 3.13
C TYR A 41 4.31 -2.48 4.29
N GLU A 42 4.10 -3.42 5.22
CA GLU A 42 5.01 -3.64 6.34
C GLU A 42 6.33 -4.22 5.82
N ALA A 43 6.25 -5.31 5.04
CA ALA A 43 7.41 -5.93 4.42
C ALA A 43 8.20 -4.94 3.54
N LEU A 44 7.51 -4.12 2.73
CA LEU A 44 8.13 -3.07 1.91
C LEU A 44 8.88 -2.04 2.76
N THR A 45 8.26 -1.58 3.85
CA THR A 45 8.84 -0.58 4.75
C THR A 45 10.06 -1.14 5.47
N VAL A 46 9.97 -2.38 5.96
CA VAL A 46 11.07 -3.09 6.61
C VAL A 46 12.22 -3.28 5.63
N ALA A 47 11.98 -3.81 4.44
CA ALA A 47 13.02 -4.04 3.44
C ALA A 47 13.79 -2.75 3.09
N ARG A 48 13.09 -1.62 2.98
CA ARG A 48 13.71 -0.32 2.68
C ARG A 48 14.54 0.23 3.84
N ASN A 49 14.03 0.16 5.07
CA ASN A 49 14.60 0.92 6.19
C ASN A 49 15.48 0.08 7.12
N ALA A 50 15.24 -1.23 7.21
CA ALA A 50 15.88 -2.11 8.19
C ALA A 50 17.41 -2.11 8.11
N PRO A 51 18.07 -2.14 6.93
CA PRO A 51 19.53 -2.12 6.89
C PRO A 51 20.13 -0.88 7.55
N ARG A 52 19.50 0.28 7.35
CA ARG A 52 19.94 1.56 7.94
C ARG A 52 19.73 1.56 9.45
N TRP A 53 18.57 1.11 9.91
CA TRP A 53 18.29 1.01 11.35
C TRP A 53 19.25 0.04 12.03
N LEU A 54 19.49 -1.14 11.43
CA LEU A 54 20.41 -2.13 11.96
C LEU A 54 21.83 -1.57 12.10
N LYS A 55 22.30 -0.79 11.11
CA LYS A 55 23.59 -0.08 11.18
C LYS A 55 23.63 0.92 12.35
N MET A 56 22.56 1.69 12.55
CA MET A 56 22.50 2.69 13.63
C MET A 56 22.42 2.03 15.01
N LEU A 57 21.65 0.96 15.13
CA LEU A 57 21.51 0.21 16.38
C LEU A 57 22.85 -0.41 16.81
N ARG A 58 23.62 -0.97 15.88
CA ARG A 58 25.01 -1.40 16.16
C ARG A 58 25.91 -0.24 16.55
N LYS A 59 25.88 0.86 15.79
CA LYS A 59 26.73 2.05 16.05
C LYS A 59 26.52 2.62 17.46
N HIS A 60 25.28 2.65 17.93
CA HIS A 60 24.94 3.20 19.25
C HIS A 60 24.96 2.14 20.37
N GLY A 61 25.40 0.91 20.09
CA GLY A 61 25.53 -0.15 21.09
C GLY A 61 24.21 -0.75 21.57
N PHE A 62 23.10 -0.51 20.86
CA PHE A 62 21.80 -1.13 21.18
C PHE A 62 21.72 -2.59 20.74
N ILE A 63 22.54 -2.99 19.77
CA ILE A 63 22.71 -4.38 19.36
C ILE A 63 24.19 -4.69 19.48
N THR A 64 24.52 -5.67 20.32
CA THR A 64 25.82 -6.31 20.32
C THR A 64 25.86 -7.27 19.14
N ASP A 65 26.87 -7.16 18.27
CA ASP A 65 27.17 -8.26 17.36
C ASP A 65 27.49 -9.46 18.26
N ALA A 66 26.64 -10.49 18.21
CA ALA A 66 26.89 -11.72 18.95
C ALA A 66 28.30 -12.16 18.56
N ALA A 67 29.22 -12.09 19.54
CA ALA A 67 30.61 -12.38 19.35
C ALA A 67 30.72 -13.74 18.66
N THR A 68 31.34 -13.74 17.49
CA THR A 68 31.90 -14.95 16.87
C THR A 68 32.86 -15.54 17.90
N GLY A 69 32.37 -16.52 18.65
CA GLY A 69 33.19 -17.50 19.38
C GLY A 69 33.49 -18.69 18.47
#